data_AF-A0A6P6DGG3-F1
#
_entry.id   AF-A0A6P6DGG3-F1
#
_cell.length_a   1.000
_cell.length_b   1.000
_cell.length_c   1.000
_cell.angle_alpha   90.00
_cell.angle_beta   90.00
_cell.angle_gamma   90.00
#
_symmetry.space_group_name_H-M   'P 1'
#
loop_
_entity.id
_entity.type
_entity.pdbx_description
1 polymer ?
#
loop_
_entity_poly.entity_id
_entity_poly.type
_entity_poly.pdbx_seq_one_letter_code
_entity_poly.pdbx_strand_id
1 'polypeptide(L)'
;MPRPLTMTPQSLSPSRMTTLGMLLGLLVAFCFTFCLGHQNPNEFALTNLEKSSTKEPEKKETIVEEEMDTEVLEVFQPTHEWQALQPGQAVPAGSHVRLNLQTGAREVKLQHEDKLQNNLKGLKKGKRLDINTNTYTSQDLKSALAKFKEGARRESAKEDEARKAEVKRLFRPIEELKKEFNELNVVIETDMQIMVRLINKFNSSSSSLEEKIAALFDLEYYVHQMDNAQDLLSFGGLQVVINGLNSTEPLVKEYAAFVLGAAFSSNPKVQVEAIEGGALQKLLVILATEQPLTAKKKVLFALCSLLRHFPYAQQQFLKLGGLQVLKGLVQEKSTEVLAVRVITLLYDLVTEKQMFAEEEAELTQDVSPEKLQQYRQVHLLPGLREQGWCEITAHLLALPEHDAREKVLQTLGALLATCRDHYRQDPQLSRTLASLQAEYQALATLELQEGEDKGYLRELLGSIDNLLRELR
;
A
#
# COMPACT_ATOMS: atom_id res chain seq x y z
N MET A 1 28.38 -20.67 -73.52
CA MET A 1 27.40 -21.49 -72.79
C MET A 1 27.72 -21.40 -71.30
N PRO A 2 26.85 -20.79 -70.49
CA PRO A 2 27.15 -20.42 -69.10
C PRO A 2 26.86 -21.58 -68.13
N ARG A 3 27.70 -21.70 -67.08
CA ARG A 3 27.49 -22.56 -65.91
C ARG A 3 26.48 -21.89 -64.95
N PRO A 4 25.61 -22.65 -64.28
CA PRO A 4 24.53 -22.09 -63.46
C PRO A 4 25.02 -21.64 -62.08
N LEU A 5 24.55 -20.46 -61.68
CA LEU A 5 24.66 -19.90 -60.33
C LEU A 5 23.68 -20.61 -59.39
N THR A 6 24.20 -21.15 -58.30
CA THR A 6 23.45 -21.69 -57.17
C THR A 6 22.73 -20.57 -56.42
N MET A 7 21.39 -20.56 -56.44
CA MET A 7 20.55 -19.74 -55.58
C MET A 7 20.49 -20.36 -54.18
N THR A 8 20.80 -19.57 -53.17
CA THR A 8 20.49 -19.85 -51.76
C THR A 8 19.07 -19.35 -51.45
N PRO A 9 18.23 -20.10 -50.72
CA PRO A 9 16.91 -19.63 -50.32
C PRO A 9 17.02 -18.76 -49.07
N GLN A 10 16.58 -17.50 -49.16
CA GLN A 10 16.32 -16.66 -47.99
C GLN A 10 15.09 -17.21 -47.26
N SER A 11 15.31 -17.72 -46.05
CA SER A 11 14.26 -18.08 -45.10
C SER A 11 13.59 -16.81 -44.55
N LEU A 12 12.28 -16.69 -44.75
CA LEU A 12 11.44 -15.77 -43.99
C LEU A 12 11.42 -16.20 -42.52
N SER A 13 11.69 -15.28 -41.61
CA SER A 13 11.51 -15.45 -40.17
C SER A 13 10.08 -15.09 -39.75
N PRO A 14 9.35 -15.97 -39.05
CA PRO A 14 8.14 -15.60 -38.32
C PRO A 14 8.47 -15.47 -36.82
N SER A 15 8.26 -14.28 -36.23
CA SER A 15 7.88 -14.10 -34.81
C SER A 15 7.89 -12.63 -34.40
N ARG A 16 6.89 -11.88 -34.87
CA ARG A 16 6.44 -10.61 -34.26
C ARG A 16 5.03 -10.79 -33.71
N MET A 17 4.82 -11.73 -32.79
CA MET A 17 3.53 -11.87 -32.08
C MET A 17 3.67 -12.17 -30.58
N THR A 18 4.88 -12.35 -30.05
CA THR A 18 5.08 -12.67 -28.62
C THR A 18 5.47 -11.48 -27.74
N THR A 19 5.74 -10.30 -28.32
CA THR A 19 6.09 -9.10 -27.54
C THR A 19 4.89 -8.24 -27.16
N LEU A 20 3.76 -8.36 -27.87
CA LEU A 20 2.55 -7.57 -27.60
C LEU A 20 1.75 -8.10 -26.39
N GLY A 21 1.81 -9.41 -26.14
CA GLY A 21 1.11 -10.05 -25.01
C GLY A 21 1.74 -9.78 -23.64
N MET A 22 3.03 -9.46 -23.56
CA MET A 22 3.70 -9.12 -22.30
C MET A 22 3.58 -7.63 -21.93
N LEU A 23 3.42 -6.74 -22.91
CA LEU A 23 3.18 -5.31 -22.67
C LEU A 23 1.77 -5.02 -22.17
N LEU A 24 0.78 -5.79 -22.62
CA LEU A 24 -0.61 -5.66 -22.16
C LEU A 24 -0.79 -6.20 -20.71
N GLY A 25 0.03 -7.16 -20.29
CA GLY A 25 0.01 -7.70 -18.92
C GLY A 25 0.58 -6.77 -17.85
N LEU A 26 1.49 -5.86 -18.21
CA LEU A 26 2.12 -4.92 -17.28
C LEU A 26 1.29 -3.64 -17.06
N LEU A 27 0.47 -3.24 -18.05
CA LEU A 27 -0.41 -2.07 -17.93
C LEU A 27 -1.64 -2.32 -17.04
N VAL A 28 -2.14 -3.56 -16.98
CA VAL A 28 -3.32 -3.90 -16.13
C VAL A 28 -2.96 -3.96 -14.64
N ALA A 29 -1.69 -4.20 -14.29
CA ALA A 29 -1.24 -4.20 -12.88
C ALA A 29 -1.04 -2.80 -12.30
N PHE A 30 -0.76 -1.79 -13.12
CA PHE A 30 -0.51 -0.42 -12.66
C PHE A 30 -1.80 0.41 -12.50
N CYS A 31 -2.88 0.04 -13.21
CA CYS A 31 -4.16 0.75 -13.13
C CYS A 31 -5.07 0.27 -11.99
N PHE A 32 -4.81 -0.88 -11.35
CA PHE A 32 -5.63 -1.36 -10.24
C PHE A 32 -5.26 -0.77 -8.88
N THR A 33 -4.14 -0.07 -8.75
CA THR A 33 -3.75 0.59 -7.48
C THR A 33 -4.34 1.98 -7.30
N PHE A 34 -5.06 2.53 -8.29
CA PHE A 34 -5.62 3.89 -8.22
C PHE A 34 -7.11 3.96 -7.84
N CYS A 35 -7.81 2.84 -7.62
CA CYS A 35 -9.27 2.86 -7.39
C CYS A 35 -9.81 2.12 -6.16
N LEU A 36 -9.00 1.64 -5.21
CA LEU A 36 -9.53 1.08 -3.95
C LEU A 36 -8.68 1.50 -2.74
N GLY A 37 -8.72 2.78 -2.42
CA GLY A 37 -8.26 3.34 -1.15
C GLY A 37 -9.44 3.87 -0.33
N HIS A 38 -10.36 3.00 0.08
CA HIS A 38 -11.38 3.35 1.08
C HIS A 38 -11.34 2.34 2.24
N GLN A 39 -10.85 2.86 3.37
CA GLN A 39 -11.09 2.49 4.77
C GLN A 39 -10.79 1.06 5.25
N ASN A 40 -9.80 0.99 6.16
CA ASN A 40 -10.02 0.40 7.48
C ASN A 40 -9.24 1.24 8.51
N PRO A 41 -9.91 2.07 9.34
CA PRO A 41 -9.25 2.82 10.40
C PRO A 41 -9.31 1.98 11.68
N ASN A 42 -8.18 1.43 12.11
CA ASN A 42 -7.91 1.18 13.54
C ASN A 42 -6.44 0.78 13.71
N GLU A 43 -5.86 1.30 14.79
CA GLU A 43 -4.45 1.22 15.21
C GLU A 43 -3.46 2.14 14.49
N PHE A 44 -3.56 3.45 14.78
CA PHE A 44 -2.39 4.30 14.76
C PHE A 44 -1.89 4.50 16.20
N ALA A 45 -0.67 4.03 16.43
CA ALA A 45 0.08 4.22 17.66
C ALA A 45 0.38 5.70 17.88
N LEU A 46 -0.05 6.21 19.04
CA LEU A 46 0.21 7.56 19.53
C LEU A 46 1.65 7.68 20.03
N THR A 47 2.37 8.73 19.64
CA THR A 47 3.62 9.14 20.26
C THR A 47 3.42 10.45 21.02
N ASN A 48 3.52 10.38 22.35
CA ASN A 48 3.81 11.54 23.18
C ASN A 48 5.22 11.35 23.74
N LEU A 49 6.10 12.31 23.44
CA LEU A 49 7.45 12.35 23.96
C LEU A 49 7.53 13.40 25.06
N GLU A 50 7.53 12.97 26.33
CA GLU A 50 8.08 13.78 27.42
C GLU A 50 9.00 12.98 28.33
N LYS A 51 10.06 13.67 28.78
CA LYS A 51 11.29 13.16 29.35
C LYS A 51 11.16 12.73 30.82
N SER A 52 11.86 11.63 31.12
CA SER A 52 12.61 11.31 32.35
C SER A 52 11.94 11.44 33.72
N SER A 53 11.82 10.32 34.45
CA SER A 53 12.63 10.04 35.66
C SER A 53 12.16 8.76 36.36
N THR A 54 13.15 7.95 36.73
CA THR A 54 13.20 6.81 37.65
C THR A 54 12.15 6.75 38.78
N LYS A 55 11.51 5.58 38.94
CA LYS A 55 11.51 4.70 40.15
C LYS A 55 10.30 3.73 40.11
N GLU A 56 10.57 2.43 40.15
CA GLU A 56 9.58 1.43 40.60
C GLU A 56 9.19 1.73 42.06
N PRO A 57 7.94 1.40 42.45
CA PRO A 57 7.80 0.20 43.27
C PRO A 57 6.52 -0.62 43.04
N GLU A 58 6.65 -1.89 43.43
CA GLU A 58 5.62 -2.88 43.76
C GLU A 58 4.29 -2.31 44.28
N LYS A 59 3.17 -2.93 43.87
CA LYS A 59 1.95 -2.89 44.69
C LYS A 59 1.25 -4.24 44.74
N LYS A 60 1.20 -4.73 45.98
CA LYS A 60 0.47 -5.88 46.50
C LYS A 60 -1.03 -5.84 46.20
N GLU A 61 -1.55 -7.05 46.12
CA GLU A 61 -2.94 -7.47 46.26
C GLU A 61 -3.73 -6.67 47.31
N THR A 62 -4.94 -6.26 46.92
CA THR A 62 -6.07 -6.13 47.85
C THR A 62 -7.32 -6.63 47.15
N ILE A 63 -7.80 -7.77 47.65
CA ILE A 63 -9.14 -8.31 47.44
C ILE A 63 -10.13 -7.31 48.04
N VAL A 64 -11.11 -6.91 47.25
CA VAL A 64 -12.35 -6.32 47.74
C VAL A 64 -13.48 -7.18 47.19
N GLU A 65 -14.08 -7.95 48.07
CA GLU A 65 -15.37 -8.59 47.83
C GLU A 65 -16.45 -7.52 47.96
N GLU A 66 -17.20 -7.28 46.88
CA GLU A 66 -18.55 -6.72 46.97
C GLU A 66 -19.51 -7.69 46.27
N GLU A 67 -20.50 -8.13 47.04
CA GLU A 67 -21.60 -9.00 46.62
C GLU A 67 -22.66 -8.24 45.82
N MET A 68 -23.25 -8.97 44.85
CA MET A 68 -24.58 -8.84 44.23
C MET A 68 -24.86 -7.66 43.27
N ASP A 69 -25.12 -8.00 42.00
CA ASP A 69 -26.49 -8.13 41.50
C ASP A 69 -26.56 -8.94 40.19
N THR A 70 -27.40 -9.97 40.15
CA THR A 70 -27.75 -10.68 38.91
C THR A 70 -28.93 -9.96 38.28
N GLU A 71 -28.68 -8.85 37.59
CA GLU A 71 -29.72 -8.24 36.75
C GLU A 71 -30.11 -9.24 35.65
N VAL A 72 -31.36 -9.69 35.69
CA VAL A 72 -31.99 -10.46 34.62
C VAL A 72 -32.12 -9.49 33.44
N LEU A 73 -31.12 -9.49 32.55
CA LEU A 73 -31.16 -8.68 31.33
C LEU A 73 -32.39 -9.07 30.51
N GLU A 74 -33.29 -8.11 30.29
CA GLU A 74 -34.49 -8.31 29.49
C GLU A 74 -34.07 -8.66 28.05
N VAL A 75 -34.40 -9.88 27.62
CA VAL A 75 -34.05 -10.38 26.29
C VAL A 75 -35.04 -9.80 25.28
N PHE A 76 -34.52 -9.02 24.33
CA PHE A 76 -35.30 -8.40 23.26
C PHE A 76 -36.00 -9.47 22.40
N GLN A 77 -37.27 -9.29 22.04
CA GLN A 77 -38.00 -10.19 21.13
C GLN A 77 -38.06 -9.60 19.70
N PRO A 78 -37.19 -10.02 18.77
CA PRO A 78 -37.09 -9.42 17.45
C PRO A 78 -38.27 -9.80 16.57
N THR A 79 -38.77 -8.83 15.81
CA THR A 79 -39.75 -9.05 14.73
C THR A 79 -39.06 -9.06 13.37
N HIS A 80 -39.82 -9.29 12.28
CA HIS A 80 -39.27 -9.30 10.91
C HIS A 80 -38.90 -7.91 10.38
N GLU A 81 -39.31 -6.85 11.07
CA GLU A 81 -38.98 -5.46 10.75
C GLU A 81 -37.88 -4.94 11.69
N TRP A 82 -37.14 -3.94 11.23
CA TRP A 82 -36.05 -3.35 12.02
C TRP A 82 -36.60 -2.55 13.19
N GLN A 83 -36.17 -2.90 14.40
CA GLN A 83 -36.58 -2.22 15.63
C GLN A 83 -35.36 -1.79 16.44
N ALA A 84 -35.41 -0.59 17.02
CA ALA A 84 -34.32 -0.05 17.81
C ALA A 84 -34.16 -0.79 19.14
N LEU A 85 -32.92 -1.16 19.46
CA LEU A 85 -32.53 -1.85 20.69
C LEU A 85 -32.24 -0.83 21.79
N GLN A 86 -32.82 -1.01 22.98
CA GLN A 86 -32.53 -0.14 24.12
C GLN A 86 -31.19 -0.51 24.78
N PRO A 87 -30.45 0.46 25.34
CA PRO A 87 -29.19 0.18 26.06
C PRO A 87 -29.42 -0.80 27.22
N GLY A 88 -28.68 -1.91 27.24
CA GLY A 88 -28.78 -2.95 28.27
C GLY A 88 -29.63 -4.18 27.90
N GLN A 89 -30.36 -4.18 26.77
CA GLN A 89 -31.11 -5.36 26.35
C GLN A 89 -30.25 -6.42 25.66
N ALA A 90 -30.46 -7.69 26.00
CA ALA A 90 -29.76 -8.81 25.38
C ALA A 90 -30.42 -9.24 24.06
N VAL A 91 -29.62 -9.52 23.03
CA VAL A 91 -30.12 -9.91 21.70
C VAL A 91 -30.13 -11.44 21.54
N PRO A 92 -31.25 -12.07 21.14
CA PRO A 92 -31.31 -13.51 20.91
C PRO A 92 -30.38 -13.98 19.79
N ALA A 93 -29.76 -15.15 19.98
CA ALA A 93 -28.94 -15.78 18.96
C ALA A 93 -29.73 -16.06 17.67
N GLY A 94 -29.20 -15.64 16.52
CA GLY A 94 -29.85 -15.74 15.21
C GLY A 94 -30.60 -14.47 14.76
N SER A 95 -30.59 -13.42 15.58
CA SER A 95 -31.11 -12.10 15.19
C SER A 95 -30.06 -11.33 14.38
N HIS A 96 -30.50 -10.60 13.35
CA HIS A 96 -29.63 -9.73 12.59
C HIS A 96 -29.62 -8.34 13.24
N VAL A 97 -28.43 -7.86 13.60
CA VAL A 97 -28.22 -6.56 14.27
C VAL A 97 -27.49 -5.63 13.32
N ARG A 98 -27.94 -4.38 13.21
CA ARG A 98 -27.23 -3.33 12.46
C ARG A 98 -27.15 -2.05 13.27
N LEU A 99 -26.21 -1.18 12.91
CA LEU A 99 -26.17 0.20 13.36
C LEU A 99 -26.74 1.09 12.25
N ASN A 100 -27.78 1.85 12.55
CA ASN A 100 -28.34 2.81 11.60
C ASN A 100 -27.42 4.04 11.56
N LEU A 101 -26.70 4.22 10.45
CA LEU A 101 -25.67 5.27 10.32
C LEU A 101 -26.25 6.70 10.24
N GLN A 102 -27.56 6.83 10.01
CA GLN A 102 -28.22 8.13 9.91
C GLN A 102 -28.79 8.59 11.26
N THR A 103 -29.15 7.65 12.14
CA THR A 103 -29.72 7.95 13.47
C THR A 103 -28.81 7.56 14.64
N GLY A 104 -27.75 6.78 14.39
CA GLY A 104 -26.83 6.25 15.41
C GLY A 104 -27.40 5.11 16.26
N ALA A 105 -28.64 4.67 16.00
CA ALA A 105 -29.30 3.65 16.82
C ALA A 105 -28.92 2.22 16.39
N ARG A 106 -28.75 1.31 17.36
CA ARG A 106 -28.62 -0.13 17.10
C ARG A 106 -30.01 -0.70 16.85
N GLU A 107 -30.22 -1.35 15.72
CA GLU A 107 -31.49 -1.96 15.34
C GLU A 107 -31.33 -3.48 15.20
N VAL A 108 -32.37 -4.23 15.55
CA VAL A 108 -32.40 -5.69 15.50
C VAL A 108 -33.65 -6.17 14.77
N LYS A 109 -33.50 -7.19 13.94
CA LYS A 109 -34.63 -7.92 13.33
C LYS A 109 -34.36 -9.43 13.27
N LEU A 110 -35.41 -10.20 13.08
CA LEU A 110 -35.34 -11.64 12.83
C LEU A 110 -34.86 -11.92 11.40
N GLN A 111 -33.89 -12.82 11.23
CA GLN A 111 -33.36 -13.17 9.91
C GLN A 111 -34.36 -14.06 9.14
N HIS A 112 -34.64 -13.71 7.88
CA HIS A 112 -35.34 -14.62 6.96
C HIS A 112 -34.37 -15.69 6.44
N GLU A 113 -34.80 -16.95 6.42
CA GLU A 113 -34.07 -18.03 5.74
C GLU A 113 -34.16 -17.84 4.21
N ASP A 114 -33.31 -17.00 3.65
CA ASP A 114 -33.14 -16.89 2.20
C ASP A 114 -32.44 -18.13 1.64
N LYS A 115 -33.08 -18.75 0.65
CA LYS A 115 -32.78 -20.07 0.06
C LYS A 115 -31.43 -20.24 -0.66
N LEU A 116 -30.49 -19.30 -0.55
CA LEU A 116 -29.23 -19.31 -1.30
C LEU A 116 -27.99 -19.85 -0.56
N GLN A 117 -28.08 -20.20 0.73
CA GLN A 117 -26.97 -20.84 1.47
C GLN A 117 -27.03 -22.38 1.53
N ASN A 118 -27.72 -23.01 0.58
CA ASN A 118 -28.01 -24.46 0.64
C ASN A 118 -26.89 -25.41 0.19
N ASN A 119 -25.67 -24.95 -0.11
CA ASN A 119 -24.59 -25.84 -0.54
C ASN A 119 -23.52 -26.18 0.52
N LEU A 120 -23.66 -25.74 1.78
CA LEU A 120 -22.77 -26.15 2.88
C LEU A 120 -23.48 -26.81 4.08
N LYS A 121 -24.79 -27.06 3.99
CA LYS A 121 -25.58 -27.72 5.06
C LYS A 121 -26.19 -29.06 4.64
N GLY A 122 -25.54 -29.77 3.71
CA GLY A 122 -25.98 -31.08 3.22
C GLY A 122 -25.94 -32.23 4.23
N LEU A 123 -25.51 -32.02 5.47
CA LEU A 123 -25.32 -33.11 6.44
C LEU A 123 -25.98 -32.91 7.81
N LYS A 124 -27.17 -32.29 7.87
CA LYS A 124 -28.07 -32.43 9.04
C LYS A 124 -29.52 -32.50 8.59
N LYS A 125 -29.90 -33.61 7.97
CA LYS A 125 -31.30 -33.92 7.65
C LYS A 125 -32.01 -34.46 8.90
N GLY A 126 -32.31 -33.57 9.84
CA GLY A 126 -33.32 -33.79 10.87
C GLY A 126 -34.54 -32.98 10.48
N LYS A 127 -35.61 -33.64 10.04
CA LYS A 127 -36.88 -33.00 9.65
C LYS A 127 -37.48 -32.35 10.91
N ARG A 128 -37.29 -31.05 11.11
CA ARG A 128 -37.94 -30.31 12.20
C ARG A 128 -39.42 -30.19 11.84
N LEU A 129 -40.26 -30.90 12.56
CA LEU A 129 -41.72 -30.73 12.47
C LEU A 129 -42.05 -29.33 13.02
N ASP A 130 -42.75 -28.52 12.23
CA ASP A 130 -43.38 -27.30 12.70
C ASP A 130 -44.43 -27.67 13.74
N ILE A 131 -44.17 -27.34 15.01
CA ILE A 131 -45.13 -27.52 16.10
C ILE A 131 -45.58 -26.13 16.54
N ASN A 132 -46.81 -25.80 16.15
CA ASN A 132 -47.54 -24.62 16.61
C ASN A 132 -47.67 -24.68 18.15
N THR A 133 -47.25 -23.62 18.84
CA THR A 133 -46.76 -23.68 20.23
C THR A 133 -47.87 -23.65 21.30
N ASN A 134 -49.13 -23.96 20.97
CA ASN A 134 -50.26 -23.78 21.90
C ASN A 134 -51.17 -25.00 22.13
N THR A 135 -50.72 -26.24 21.88
CA THR A 135 -51.61 -27.41 22.03
C THR A 135 -51.06 -28.60 22.82
N TYR A 136 -49.95 -28.47 23.54
CA TYR A 136 -49.40 -29.59 24.31
C TYR A 136 -49.22 -29.27 25.78
N THR A 137 -49.76 -30.13 26.64
CA THR A 137 -49.57 -30.02 28.09
C THR A 137 -48.20 -30.56 28.49
N SER A 138 -47.66 -30.13 29.62
CA SER A 138 -46.35 -30.60 30.14
C SER A 138 -46.29 -32.13 30.30
N GLN A 139 -47.43 -32.80 30.40
CA GLN A 139 -47.54 -34.25 30.52
C GLN A 139 -47.37 -34.96 29.17
N ASP A 140 -47.86 -34.36 28.08
CA ASP A 140 -47.65 -34.85 26.71
C ASP A 140 -46.17 -34.76 26.31
N LEU A 141 -45.52 -33.63 26.65
CA LEU A 141 -44.10 -33.41 26.38
C LEU A 141 -43.21 -34.42 27.13
N LYS A 142 -43.58 -34.75 28.37
CA LYS A 142 -42.87 -35.73 29.21
C LYS A 142 -43.00 -37.14 28.65
N SER A 143 -44.16 -37.49 28.09
CA SER A 143 -44.38 -38.78 27.42
C SER A 143 -43.61 -38.89 26.09
N ALA A 144 -43.52 -37.79 25.34
CA ALA A 144 -42.76 -37.72 24.09
C ALA A 144 -41.24 -37.83 24.33
N LEU A 145 -40.72 -37.15 25.36
CA LEU A 145 -39.31 -37.26 25.78
C LEU A 145 -38.95 -38.66 26.29
N ALA A 146 -39.87 -39.34 26.98
CA ALA A 146 -39.68 -40.72 27.40
C ALA A 146 -39.54 -41.66 26.19
N LYS A 147 -40.38 -41.48 25.15
CA LYS A 147 -40.29 -42.25 23.90
C LYS A 147 -39.01 -41.97 23.11
N PHE A 148 -38.51 -40.73 23.11
CA PHE A 148 -37.20 -40.39 22.52
C PHE A 148 -36.03 -41.02 23.27
N LYS A 149 -36.07 -41.06 24.61
CA LYS A 149 -35.05 -41.68 25.45
C LYS A 149 -35.01 -43.21 25.30
N GLU A 150 -36.14 -43.82 24.93
CA GLU A 150 -36.25 -45.25 24.66
C GLU A 150 -35.86 -45.61 23.21
N GLY A 151 -36.11 -44.72 22.24
CA GLY A 151 -35.59 -44.83 20.86
C GLY A 151 -34.07 -44.65 20.76
N ALA A 152 -33.51 -43.67 21.46
CA ALA A 152 -32.05 -43.45 21.54
C ALA A 152 -31.30 -44.54 22.31
N ARG A 153 -32.00 -45.41 23.03
CA ARG A 153 -31.43 -46.64 23.64
C ARG A 153 -31.48 -47.85 22.72
N ARG A 154 -32.27 -47.82 21.63
CA ARG A 154 -32.40 -48.93 20.66
C ARG A 154 -31.64 -48.69 19.35
N GLU A 155 -31.32 -47.45 19.00
CA GLU A 155 -30.30 -47.15 17.98
C GLU A 155 -28.93 -47.12 18.65
N SER A 156 -28.04 -47.96 18.13
CA SER A 156 -27.03 -48.64 18.92
C SER A 156 -25.80 -47.78 19.20
N ALA A 157 -25.23 -47.90 20.40
CA ALA A 157 -23.86 -47.46 20.71
C ALA A 157 -22.79 -48.06 19.75
N LYS A 158 -23.18 -49.04 18.92
CA LYS A 158 -22.33 -49.67 17.89
C LYS A 158 -22.26 -48.86 16.59
N GLU A 159 -23.32 -48.15 16.19
CA GLU A 159 -23.31 -47.34 14.95
C GLU A 159 -22.49 -46.06 15.12
N ASP A 160 -22.52 -45.43 16.29
CA ASP A 160 -21.72 -44.23 16.57
C ASP A 160 -20.22 -44.55 16.70
N GLU A 161 -19.86 -45.70 17.27
CA GLU A 161 -18.47 -46.17 17.29
C GLU A 161 -17.99 -46.63 15.90
N ALA A 162 -18.85 -47.29 15.12
CA ALA A 162 -18.52 -47.63 13.73
C ALA A 162 -18.30 -46.39 12.87
N ARG A 163 -19.13 -45.35 13.02
CA ARG A 163 -18.95 -44.08 12.28
C ARG A 163 -17.70 -43.31 12.72
N LYS A 164 -17.39 -43.30 14.01
CA LYS A 164 -16.12 -42.72 14.52
C LYS A 164 -14.90 -43.52 14.06
N ALA A 165 -14.99 -44.84 13.99
CA ALA A 165 -13.93 -45.70 13.47
C ALA A 165 -13.73 -45.50 11.97
N GLU A 166 -14.81 -45.38 11.19
CA GLU A 166 -14.77 -45.07 9.76
C GLU A 166 -14.08 -43.71 9.51
N VAL A 167 -14.47 -42.66 10.25
CA VAL A 167 -13.83 -41.33 10.17
C VAL A 167 -12.36 -41.39 10.57
N LYS A 168 -11.99 -42.11 11.64
CA LYS A 168 -10.59 -42.32 12.03
C LYS A 168 -9.77 -43.08 10.98
N ARG A 169 -10.39 -43.87 10.11
CA ARG A 169 -9.71 -44.54 8.99
C ARG A 169 -9.55 -43.65 7.77
N LEU A 170 -10.41 -42.65 7.61
CA LEU A 170 -10.35 -41.69 6.51
C LEU A 170 -9.29 -40.59 6.73
N PHE A 171 -8.92 -40.32 7.98
CA PHE A 171 -7.93 -39.30 8.32
C PHE A 171 -6.68 -39.92 8.94
N ARG A 172 -5.51 -39.49 8.47
CA ARG A 172 -4.25 -39.83 9.13
C ARG A 172 -4.17 -39.21 10.53
N PRO A 173 -3.59 -39.90 11.52
CA PRO A 173 -3.35 -39.33 12.85
C PRO A 173 -2.54 -38.03 12.75
N ILE A 174 -2.93 -37.01 13.51
CA ILE A 174 -2.26 -35.70 13.48
C ILE A 174 -0.80 -35.79 13.94
N GLU A 175 -0.49 -36.75 14.80
CA GLU A 175 0.87 -37.05 15.27
C GLU A 175 1.73 -37.67 14.16
N GLU A 176 1.15 -38.53 13.32
CA GLU A 176 1.85 -39.13 12.17
C GLU A 176 2.11 -38.07 11.09
N LEU A 177 1.13 -37.20 10.83
CA LEU A 177 1.30 -36.06 9.92
C LEU A 177 2.37 -35.07 10.42
N LYS A 178 2.41 -34.77 11.73
CA LYS A 178 3.47 -33.93 12.32
C LYS A 178 4.86 -34.57 12.19
N LYS A 179 4.93 -35.90 12.34
CA LYS A 179 6.18 -36.65 12.19
C LYS A 179 6.63 -36.68 10.73
N GLU A 180 5.75 -37.01 9.79
CA GLU A 180 6.00 -36.98 8.34
C GLU A 180 6.40 -35.57 7.88
N PHE A 181 5.76 -34.51 8.40
CA PHE A 181 6.10 -33.13 8.10
C PHE A 181 7.49 -32.73 8.61
N ASN A 182 7.83 -33.15 9.83
CA ASN A 182 9.19 -32.95 10.37
C ASN A 182 10.24 -33.76 9.61
N GLU A 183 9.92 -34.97 9.17
CA GLU A 183 10.79 -35.84 8.35
C GLU A 183 11.00 -35.28 6.93
N LEU A 184 10.03 -34.53 6.41
CA LEU A 184 10.12 -33.87 5.10
C LEU A 184 11.15 -32.72 5.07
N ASN A 185 11.68 -32.30 6.24
CA ASN A 185 12.69 -31.24 6.39
C ASN A 185 12.36 -29.95 5.58
N VAL A 186 11.07 -29.69 5.35
CA VAL A 186 10.60 -28.42 4.80
C VAL A 186 10.57 -27.46 5.98
N VAL A 187 11.72 -26.87 6.29
CA VAL A 187 11.79 -25.74 7.20
C VAL A 187 11.06 -24.59 6.50
N ILE A 188 9.78 -24.42 6.81
CA ILE A 188 9.04 -23.21 6.44
C ILE A 188 9.62 -22.10 7.31
N GLU A 189 10.67 -21.45 6.82
CA GLU A 189 11.18 -20.23 7.42
C GLU A 189 10.10 -19.15 7.26
N THR A 190 9.82 -18.44 8.34
CA THR A 190 9.03 -17.20 8.25
C THR A 190 9.86 -16.10 7.57
N ASP A 191 9.20 -15.15 6.93
CA ASP A 191 9.88 -14.01 6.30
C ASP A 191 10.79 -13.28 7.28
N MET A 192 10.36 -13.08 8.53
CA MET A 192 11.18 -12.52 9.60
C MET A 192 12.49 -13.31 9.81
N GLN A 193 12.42 -14.64 9.88
CA GLN A 193 13.63 -15.48 10.05
C GLN A 193 14.59 -15.35 8.86
N ILE A 194 14.04 -15.31 7.65
CA ILE A 194 14.83 -15.11 6.42
C ILE A 194 15.50 -13.73 6.46
N MET A 195 14.76 -12.67 6.76
CA MET A 195 15.29 -11.31 6.84
C MET A 195 16.39 -11.17 7.91
N VAL A 196 16.23 -11.80 9.08
CA VAL A 196 17.28 -11.83 10.12
C VAL A 196 18.54 -12.50 9.59
N ARG A 197 18.43 -13.63 8.87
CA ARG A 197 19.57 -14.31 8.24
C ARG A 197 20.25 -13.43 7.19
N LEU A 198 19.48 -12.73 6.36
CA LEU A 198 19.99 -11.82 5.33
C LEU A 198 20.73 -10.64 5.95
N ILE A 199 20.17 -10.00 6.99
CA ILE A 199 20.83 -8.90 7.71
C ILE A 199 22.11 -9.36 8.39
N ASN A 200 22.12 -10.53 9.02
CA ASN A 200 23.34 -11.10 9.62
C ASN A 200 24.42 -11.37 8.57
N LYS A 201 24.04 -11.87 7.39
CA LYS A 201 24.96 -12.07 6.27
C LYS A 201 25.51 -10.73 5.75
N PHE A 202 24.66 -9.71 5.64
CA PHE A 202 25.08 -8.36 5.25
C PHE A 202 26.08 -7.74 6.25
N ASN A 203 25.80 -7.88 7.55
CA ASN A 203 26.60 -7.27 8.62
C ASN A 203 27.88 -8.05 8.96
N SER A 204 27.99 -9.32 8.54
CA SER A 204 29.17 -10.14 8.86
C SER A 204 30.45 -9.60 8.20
N SER A 205 31.55 -9.57 8.97
CA SER A 205 32.87 -9.25 8.42
C SER A 205 33.45 -10.39 7.58
N SER A 206 32.94 -11.62 7.72
CA SER A 206 33.42 -12.78 6.96
C SER A 206 32.78 -12.93 5.58
N SER A 207 31.70 -12.19 5.30
CA SER A 207 30.97 -12.30 4.04
C SER A 207 31.62 -11.49 2.93
N SER A 208 31.65 -12.05 1.72
CA SER A 208 32.18 -11.38 0.53
C SER A 208 31.28 -10.21 0.11
N LEU A 209 31.78 -9.34 -0.78
CA LEU A 209 30.99 -8.24 -1.32
C LEU A 209 29.76 -8.77 -2.08
N GLU A 210 29.93 -9.81 -2.89
CA GLU A 210 28.88 -10.46 -3.67
C GLU A 210 27.81 -11.07 -2.77
N GLU A 211 28.24 -11.70 -1.67
CA GLU A 211 27.34 -12.26 -0.67
C GLU A 211 26.51 -11.20 0.05
N LYS A 212 27.11 -10.04 0.34
CA LYS A 212 26.42 -8.89 0.93
C LYS A 212 25.42 -8.27 -0.04
N ILE A 213 25.81 -8.12 -1.30
CA ILE A 213 24.93 -7.60 -2.35
C ILE A 213 23.75 -8.55 -2.57
N ALA A 214 23.99 -9.86 -2.66
CA ALA A 214 22.92 -10.85 -2.77
C ALA A 214 21.97 -10.78 -1.57
N ALA A 215 22.51 -10.66 -0.35
CA ALA A 215 21.69 -10.54 0.84
C ALA A 215 20.80 -9.28 0.84
N LEU A 216 21.32 -8.13 0.40
CA LEU A 216 20.54 -6.90 0.27
C LEU A 216 19.51 -6.99 -0.86
N PHE A 217 19.85 -7.60 -1.98
CA PHE A 217 18.91 -7.79 -3.09
C PHE A 217 17.74 -8.69 -2.69
N ASP A 218 18.02 -9.82 -2.02
CA ASP A 218 16.98 -10.71 -1.52
C ASP A 218 16.13 -10.01 -0.44
N LEU A 219 16.75 -9.21 0.44
CA LEU A 219 16.05 -8.47 1.49
C LEU A 219 15.06 -7.46 0.92
N GLU A 220 15.42 -6.80 -0.19
CA GLU A 220 14.58 -5.81 -0.86
C GLU A 220 13.22 -6.40 -1.28
N TYR A 221 13.21 -7.66 -1.75
CA TYR A 221 11.98 -8.37 -2.09
C TYR A 221 11.02 -8.51 -0.90
N TYR A 222 11.54 -8.84 0.28
CA TYR A 222 10.69 -9.07 1.47
C TYR A 222 10.10 -7.77 2.02
N VAL A 223 10.90 -6.70 2.06
CA VAL A 223 10.47 -5.43 2.67
C VAL A 223 9.50 -4.61 1.80
N HIS A 224 9.17 -5.09 0.60
CA HIS A 224 8.02 -4.58 -0.14
C HIS A 224 6.69 -4.81 0.59
N GLN A 225 6.61 -5.84 1.42
CA GLN A 225 5.47 -6.06 2.29
C GLN A 225 5.61 -5.14 3.52
N MET A 226 4.56 -4.37 3.80
CA MET A 226 4.59 -3.36 4.86
C MET A 226 4.89 -3.96 6.24
N ASP A 227 4.35 -5.14 6.55
CA ASP A 227 4.59 -5.83 7.82
C ASP A 227 6.05 -6.28 7.94
N ASN A 228 6.62 -6.84 6.86
CA ASN A 228 8.04 -7.24 6.83
C ASN A 228 8.98 -6.04 7.01
N ALA A 229 8.65 -4.88 6.45
CA ALA A 229 9.42 -3.65 6.69
C ALA A 229 9.34 -3.19 8.16
N GLN A 230 8.20 -3.38 8.83
CA GLN A 230 8.07 -3.12 10.27
C GLN A 230 8.82 -4.16 11.11
N ASP A 231 8.87 -5.43 10.68
CA ASP A 231 9.69 -6.45 11.31
C ASP A 231 11.18 -6.11 11.18
N LEU A 232 11.62 -5.66 10.00
CA LEU A 232 13.00 -5.20 9.79
C LEU A 232 13.39 -4.09 10.80
N LEU A 233 12.44 -3.20 11.11
CA LEU A 233 12.62 -2.21 12.17
C LEU A 233 12.65 -2.85 13.56
N SER A 234 11.74 -3.78 13.87
CA SER A 234 11.56 -4.35 15.21
C SER A 234 12.80 -5.09 15.72
N PHE A 235 13.53 -5.81 14.86
CA PHE A 235 14.79 -6.47 15.22
C PHE A 235 16.03 -5.60 14.96
N GLY A 236 15.86 -4.32 14.64
CA GLY A 236 16.95 -3.35 14.46
C GLY A 236 17.71 -3.45 13.13
N GLY A 237 17.22 -4.25 12.18
CA GLY A 237 17.84 -4.40 10.87
C GLY A 237 17.79 -3.13 10.03
N LEU A 238 16.78 -2.28 10.20
CA LEU A 238 16.66 -1.00 9.48
C LEU A 238 17.91 -0.13 9.66
N GLN A 239 18.38 0.03 10.89
CA GLN A 239 19.57 0.85 11.18
C GLN A 239 20.84 0.25 10.56
N VAL A 240 20.94 -1.07 10.48
CA VAL A 240 22.06 -1.76 9.80
C VAL A 240 22.08 -1.39 8.32
N VAL A 241 20.93 -1.40 7.65
CA VAL A 241 20.82 -1.00 6.24
C VAL A 241 21.13 0.49 6.06
N ILE A 242 20.64 1.37 6.95
CA ILE A 242 20.98 2.82 6.93
C ILE A 242 22.49 3.04 7.05
N ASN A 243 23.18 2.26 7.90
CA ASN A 243 24.63 2.34 8.01
C ASN A 243 25.35 1.88 6.73
N GLY A 244 24.74 0.99 5.94
CA GLY A 244 25.21 0.58 4.62
C GLY A 244 25.38 1.73 3.63
N LEU A 245 24.60 2.82 3.77
CA LEU A 245 24.74 4.03 2.96
C LEU A 245 26.10 4.73 3.14
N ASN A 246 26.79 4.49 4.26
CA ASN A 246 28.12 5.02 4.55
C ASN A 246 29.27 4.11 4.03
N SER A 247 28.96 3.00 3.35
CA SER A 247 29.99 2.09 2.82
C SER A 247 30.92 2.80 1.83
N THR A 248 32.18 2.36 1.74
CA THR A 248 33.09 2.78 0.67
C THR A 248 32.73 2.16 -0.68
N GLU A 249 32.02 1.03 -0.67
CA GLU A 249 31.62 0.28 -1.85
C GLU A 249 30.35 0.86 -2.48
N PRO A 250 30.39 1.37 -3.74
CA PRO A 250 29.22 1.96 -4.39
C PRO A 250 28.04 0.99 -4.54
N LEU A 251 28.32 -0.30 -4.77
CA LEU A 251 27.28 -1.32 -4.87
C LEU A 251 26.56 -1.53 -3.54
N VAL A 252 27.26 -1.47 -2.41
CA VAL A 252 26.59 -1.56 -1.10
C VAL A 252 25.66 -0.36 -0.89
N LYS A 253 26.08 0.86 -1.25
CA LYS A 253 25.21 2.04 -1.18
C LYS A 253 23.98 1.89 -2.07
N GLU A 254 24.17 1.38 -3.29
CA GLU A 254 23.10 1.16 -4.27
C GLU A 254 22.02 0.20 -3.73
N TYR A 255 22.42 -0.98 -3.27
CA TYR A 255 21.48 -1.99 -2.80
C TYR A 255 20.91 -1.67 -1.42
N ALA A 256 21.67 -1.02 -0.53
CA ALA A 256 21.13 -0.51 0.73
C ALA A 256 20.06 0.56 0.48
N ALA A 257 20.30 1.51 -0.43
CA ALA A 257 19.29 2.47 -0.84
C ALA A 257 18.07 1.79 -1.48
N PHE A 258 18.29 0.71 -2.24
CA PHE A 258 17.18 -0.03 -2.86
C PHE A 258 16.25 -0.66 -1.82
N VAL A 259 16.80 -1.37 -0.83
CA VAL A 259 16.06 -1.92 0.32
C VAL A 259 15.31 -0.81 1.06
N LEU A 260 15.98 0.31 1.36
CA LEU A 260 15.35 1.43 2.07
C LEU A 260 14.18 2.04 1.28
N GLY A 261 14.31 2.20 -0.03
CA GLY A 261 13.22 2.71 -0.86
C GLY A 261 12.00 1.79 -0.89
N ALA A 262 12.20 0.46 -0.90
CA ALA A 262 11.11 -0.50 -0.75
C ALA A 262 10.47 -0.40 0.65
N ALA A 263 11.28 -0.39 1.71
CA ALA A 263 10.80 -0.34 3.09
C ALA A 263 10.03 0.95 3.45
N PHE A 264 10.38 2.09 2.85
CA PHE A 264 9.69 3.37 3.10
C PHE A 264 8.34 3.50 2.39
N SER A 265 8.15 2.74 1.31
CA SER A 265 6.98 2.89 0.43
C SER A 265 5.71 2.58 1.20
N SER A 266 4.85 3.58 1.36
CA SER A 266 3.58 3.51 2.09
C SER A 266 3.70 3.12 3.57
N ASN A 267 4.85 3.34 4.23
CA ASN A 267 5.09 2.91 5.62
C ASN A 267 5.54 4.07 6.55
N PRO A 268 4.59 4.85 7.12
CA PRO A 268 4.89 6.02 7.94
C PRO A 268 5.77 5.71 9.17
N LYS A 269 5.55 4.57 9.82
CA LYS A 269 6.33 4.17 11.01
C LYS A 269 7.81 3.96 10.65
N VAL A 270 8.07 3.24 9.56
CA VAL A 270 9.45 3.02 9.08
C VAL A 270 10.06 4.32 8.57
N GLN A 271 9.29 5.19 7.92
CA GLN A 271 9.77 6.51 7.48
C GLN A 271 10.22 7.39 8.67
N VAL A 272 9.46 7.44 9.77
CA VAL A 272 9.83 8.20 10.98
C VAL A 272 11.17 7.72 11.54
N GLU A 273 11.28 6.42 11.79
CA GLU A 273 12.50 5.81 12.33
C GLU A 273 13.70 5.98 11.40
N ALA A 274 13.48 5.95 10.08
CA ALA A 274 14.54 6.20 9.11
C ALA A 274 15.05 7.66 9.14
N ILE A 275 14.17 8.64 9.35
CA ILE A 275 14.59 10.04 9.54
C ILE A 275 15.42 10.18 10.81
N GLU A 276 14.95 9.60 11.92
CA GLU A 276 15.66 9.63 13.21
C GLU A 276 17.01 8.90 13.15
N GLY A 277 17.08 7.80 12.40
CA GLY A 277 18.32 7.06 12.09
C GLY A 277 19.28 7.78 11.13
N GLY A 278 18.91 8.98 10.63
CA GLY A 278 19.76 9.81 9.79
C GLY A 278 19.80 9.42 8.32
N ALA A 279 18.83 8.63 7.82
CA ALA A 279 18.79 8.19 6.43
C ALA A 279 18.73 9.37 5.45
N LEU A 280 17.87 10.37 5.71
CA LEU A 280 17.68 11.52 4.83
C LEU A 280 18.99 12.27 4.55
N GLN A 281 19.77 12.57 5.59
CA GLN A 281 21.05 13.26 5.41
C GLN A 281 22.02 12.44 4.56
N LYS A 282 22.11 11.12 4.80
CA LYS A 282 22.98 10.23 4.01
C LYS A 282 22.55 10.17 2.54
N LEU A 283 21.24 10.03 2.28
CA LEU A 283 20.70 10.02 0.92
C LEU A 283 21.04 11.32 0.17
N LEU A 284 20.86 12.48 0.82
CA LEU A 284 21.20 13.78 0.22
C LEU A 284 22.70 13.92 -0.07
N VAL A 285 23.57 13.48 0.84
CA VAL A 285 25.03 13.51 0.63
C VAL A 285 25.44 12.64 -0.56
N ILE A 286 24.84 11.45 -0.71
CA ILE A 286 25.15 10.55 -1.84
C ILE A 286 24.69 11.17 -3.16
N LEU A 287 23.53 11.83 -3.21
CA LEU A 287 23.07 12.54 -4.42
C LEU A 287 23.92 13.76 -4.76
N ALA A 288 24.45 14.46 -3.74
CA ALA A 288 25.28 15.65 -3.91
C ALA A 288 26.75 15.37 -4.26
N THR A 289 27.20 14.11 -4.18
CA THR A 289 28.59 13.73 -4.44
C THR A 289 28.72 12.89 -5.72
N GLU A 290 29.95 12.75 -6.20
CA GLU A 290 30.25 11.89 -7.35
C GLU A 290 30.04 10.42 -6.99
N GLN A 291 29.10 9.78 -7.68
CA GLN A 291 28.70 8.39 -7.49
C GLN A 291 28.27 7.78 -8.83
N PRO A 292 28.32 6.44 -8.98
CA PRO A 292 27.77 5.79 -10.15
C PRO A 292 26.28 6.13 -10.35
N LEU A 293 25.86 6.26 -11.61
CA LEU A 293 24.49 6.58 -11.97
C LEU A 293 23.48 5.55 -11.40
N THR A 294 23.86 4.27 -11.33
CA THR A 294 23.03 3.20 -10.77
C THR A 294 22.74 3.42 -9.28
N ALA A 295 23.76 3.80 -8.50
CA ALA A 295 23.60 4.20 -7.10
C ALA A 295 22.72 5.44 -6.97
N LYS A 296 22.96 6.51 -7.76
CA LYS A 296 22.12 7.72 -7.75
C LYS A 296 20.65 7.40 -8.06
N LYS A 297 20.36 6.48 -8.98
CA LYS A 297 18.98 6.02 -9.29
C LYS A 297 18.28 5.39 -8.07
N LYS A 298 18.96 4.51 -7.34
CA LYS A 298 18.39 3.84 -6.15
C LYS A 298 18.29 4.76 -4.94
N VAL A 299 19.25 5.67 -4.79
CA VAL A 299 19.21 6.70 -3.74
C VAL A 299 18.07 7.69 -3.98
N LEU A 300 17.87 8.12 -5.23
CA LEU A 300 16.74 8.97 -5.60
C LEU A 300 15.41 8.24 -5.38
N PHE A 301 15.33 6.94 -5.69
CA PHE A 301 14.16 6.13 -5.35
C PHE A 301 13.85 6.17 -3.85
N ALA A 302 14.85 5.89 -3.01
CA ALA A 302 14.68 5.92 -1.56
C ALA A 302 14.25 7.29 -1.05
N LEU A 303 14.85 8.36 -1.59
CA LEU A 303 14.47 9.72 -1.25
C LEU A 303 13.02 10.02 -1.63
N CYS A 304 12.58 9.64 -2.85
CA CYS A 304 11.19 9.81 -3.26
C CYS A 304 10.22 9.08 -2.32
N SER A 305 10.50 7.80 -2.01
CA SER A 305 9.67 7.00 -1.11
C SER A 305 9.64 7.54 0.31
N LEU A 306 10.72 8.17 0.78
CA LEU A 306 10.79 8.77 2.12
C LEU A 306 9.97 10.07 2.25
N LEU A 307 9.87 10.86 1.17
CA LEU A 307 9.25 12.19 1.21
C LEU A 307 7.75 12.19 0.94
N ARG A 308 7.26 11.24 0.13
CA ARG A 308 5.84 11.16 -0.24
C ARG A 308 4.97 10.86 0.99
N HIS A 309 3.86 11.57 1.09
CA HIS A 309 2.87 11.48 2.16
C HIS A 309 3.43 11.68 3.58
N PHE A 310 4.62 12.28 3.71
CA PHE A 310 5.29 12.46 4.99
C PHE A 310 5.80 13.91 5.19
N PRO A 311 4.94 14.83 5.65
CA PRO A 311 5.26 16.27 5.71
C PRO A 311 6.44 16.59 6.63
N TYR A 312 6.65 15.82 7.70
CA TYR A 312 7.82 15.99 8.57
C TYR A 312 9.14 15.75 7.82
N ALA A 313 9.24 14.68 7.01
CA ALA A 313 10.41 14.44 6.17
C ALA A 313 10.59 15.53 5.11
N GLN A 314 9.50 16.02 4.50
CA GLN A 314 9.54 17.15 3.56
C GLN A 314 10.12 18.41 4.21
N GLN A 315 9.72 18.72 5.44
CA GLN A 315 10.27 19.87 6.18
C GLN A 315 11.77 19.70 6.45
N GLN A 316 12.22 18.53 6.89
CA GLN A 316 13.64 18.26 7.12
C GLN A 316 14.45 18.29 5.82
N PHE A 317 13.88 17.78 4.72
CA PHE A 317 14.48 17.84 3.40
C PHE A 317 14.73 19.28 2.96
N LEU A 318 13.77 20.18 3.16
CA LEU A 318 13.94 21.61 2.87
C LEU A 318 15.03 22.24 3.75
N LYS A 319 15.02 21.95 5.06
CA LYS A 319 16.02 22.45 6.02
C LYS A 319 17.45 22.01 5.67
N LEU A 320 17.61 20.81 5.14
CA LEU A 320 18.90 20.25 4.71
C LEU A 320 19.33 20.72 3.30
N GLY A 321 18.62 21.67 2.69
CA GLY A 321 18.94 22.17 1.36
C GLY A 321 18.66 21.16 0.24
N GLY A 322 17.71 20.25 0.45
CA GLY A 322 17.42 19.16 -0.48
C GLY A 322 17.02 19.62 -1.89
N LEU A 323 16.30 20.74 -2.02
CA LEU A 323 15.99 21.33 -3.33
C LEU A 323 17.25 21.74 -4.11
N GLN A 324 18.32 22.17 -3.42
CA GLN A 324 19.57 22.55 -4.07
C GLN A 324 20.32 21.30 -4.56
N VAL A 325 20.25 20.21 -3.79
CA VAL A 325 20.79 18.90 -4.20
C VAL A 325 20.06 18.39 -5.45
N LEU A 326 18.73 18.42 -5.46
CA LEU A 326 17.93 18.03 -6.62
C LEU A 326 18.23 18.91 -7.85
N LYS A 327 18.44 20.22 -7.65
CA LYS A 327 18.80 21.16 -8.72
C LYS A 327 20.13 20.78 -9.35
N GLY A 328 21.15 20.50 -8.53
CA GLY A 328 22.45 20.03 -9.01
C GLY A 328 22.33 18.73 -9.81
N LEU A 329 21.49 17.79 -9.33
CA LEU A 329 21.27 16.50 -9.99
C LEU A 329 20.62 16.64 -11.38
N VAL A 330 19.69 17.58 -11.55
CA VAL A 330 19.01 17.82 -12.84
C VAL A 330 19.91 18.55 -13.84
N GLN A 331 20.81 19.41 -13.35
CA GLN A 331 21.70 20.21 -14.19
C GLN A 331 22.99 19.48 -14.59
N GLU A 332 23.32 18.37 -13.91
CA GLU A 332 24.47 17.55 -14.22
C GLU A 332 24.21 16.68 -15.47
N LYS A 333 25.05 16.82 -16.49
CA LYS A 333 24.92 16.12 -17.79
C LYS A 333 24.89 14.59 -17.68
N SER A 334 25.53 14.02 -16.66
CA SER A 334 25.60 12.56 -16.47
C SER A 334 24.28 11.97 -15.94
N THR A 335 23.37 12.82 -15.45
CA THR A 335 22.15 12.44 -14.71
C THR A 335 20.87 13.00 -15.31
N GLU A 336 20.89 13.44 -16.57
CA GLU A 336 19.71 13.98 -17.29
C GLU A 336 18.51 13.02 -17.23
N VAL A 337 18.76 11.71 -17.29
CA VAL A 337 17.73 10.65 -17.17
C VAL A 337 17.01 10.63 -15.81
N LEU A 338 17.55 11.31 -14.79
CA LEU A 338 16.92 11.44 -13.48
C LEU A 338 15.97 12.63 -13.40
N ALA A 339 16.04 13.58 -14.35
CA ALA A 339 15.27 14.81 -14.32
C ALA A 339 13.77 14.55 -14.27
N VAL A 340 13.26 13.60 -15.08
CA VAL A 340 11.84 13.22 -15.08
C VAL A 340 11.42 12.77 -13.69
N ARG A 341 12.21 11.91 -13.03
CA ARG A 341 11.89 11.42 -11.68
C ARG A 341 11.92 12.51 -10.62
N VAL A 342 12.85 13.45 -10.72
CA VAL A 342 12.91 14.63 -9.84
C VAL A 342 11.67 15.50 -10.04
N ILE A 343 11.28 15.76 -11.28
CA ILE A 343 10.09 16.57 -11.59
C ILE A 343 8.81 15.88 -11.14
N THR A 344 8.68 14.57 -11.36
CA THR A 344 7.55 13.79 -10.82
C THR A 344 7.49 13.88 -9.30
N LEU A 345 8.63 13.79 -8.59
CA LEU A 345 8.65 14.00 -7.15
C LEU A 345 8.15 15.40 -6.78
N LEU A 346 8.63 16.45 -7.45
CA LEU A 346 8.19 17.82 -7.15
C LEU A 346 6.68 18.01 -7.40
N TYR A 347 6.15 17.44 -8.49
CA TYR A 347 4.73 17.40 -8.76
C TYR A 347 3.95 16.71 -7.62
N ASP A 348 4.40 15.53 -7.19
CA ASP A 348 3.75 14.78 -6.11
C ASP A 348 3.70 15.62 -4.83
N LEU A 349 4.82 16.22 -4.42
CA LEU A 349 4.89 17.01 -3.19
C LEU A 349 4.04 18.30 -3.25
N VAL A 350 3.97 18.95 -4.42
CA VAL A 350 3.13 20.14 -4.63
C VAL A 350 1.65 19.76 -4.59
N THR A 351 1.28 18.69 -5.28
CA THR A 351 -0.11 18.20 -5.37
C THR A 351 -0.58 17.71 -4.01
N GLU A 352 0.24 16.93 -3.29
CA GLU A 352 -0.05 16.53 -1.90
C GLU A 352 -0.40 17.75 -1.05
N LYS A 353 0.44 18.80 -1.08
CA LYS A 353 0.20 20.01 -0.30
C LYS A 353 -1.08 20.74 -0.71
N GLN A 354 -1.41 20.78 -2.01
CA GLN A 354 -2.63 21.40 -2.52
C GLN A 354 -3.87 20.63 -2.10
N MET A 355 -3.87 19.30 -2.25
CA MET A 355 -4.98 18.44 -1.82
C MET A 355 -5.30 18.63 -0.34
N PHE A 356 -4.29 18.66 0.53
CA PHE A 356 -4.53 18.91 1.97
C PHE A 356 -5.05 20.33 2.26
N ALA A 357 -4.72 21.33 1.43
CA ALA A 357 -5.27 22.67 1.58
C ALA A 357 -6.74 22.76 1.12
N GLU A 358 -7.13 21.96 0.11
CA GLU A 358 -8.51 21.84 -0.36
C GLU A 358 -9.37 21.08 0.65
N GLU A 359 -8.89 19.94 1.18
CA GLU A 359 -9.56 19.18 2.25
C GLU A 359 -9.80 20.05 3.51
N GLU A 360 -8.86 20.94 3.83
CA GLU A 360 -9.02 21.93 4.91
C GLU A 360 -10.22 22.85 4.66
N ALA A 361 -10.34 23.35 3.42
CA ALA A 361 -11.40 24.27 3.03
C ALA A 361 -12.77 23.58 2.97
N GLU A 362 -12.80 22.29 2.68
CA GLU A 362 -14.02 21.48 2.58
C GLU A 362 -14.51 20.91 3.93
N LEU A 363 -13.79 21.15 5.05
CA LEU A 363 -14.17 20.70 6.40
C LEU A 363 -14.45 19.18 6.49
N THR A 364 -13.70 18.36 5.74
CA THR A 364 -13.89 16.91 5.75
C THR A 364 -13.37 16.29 7.07
N GLN A 365 -14.16 15.38 7.65
CA GLN A 365 -14.01 14.92 9.04
C GLN A 365 -12.88 13.87 9.24
N ASP A 366 -12.22 13.45 8.17
CA ASP A 366 -11.30 12.29 8.13
C ASP A 366 -9.80 12.66 8.21
N VAL A 367 -9.43 13.95 8.24
CA VAL A 367 -8.03 14.38 8.29
C VAL A 367 -7.61 14.72 9.72
N SER A 368 -6.53 14.10 10.22
CA SER A 368 -5.98 14.44 11.53
C SER A 368 -5.45 15.88 11.55
N PRO A 369 -5.84 16.70 12.54
CA PRO A 369 -5.46 18.11 12.61
C PRO A 369 -3.93 18.30 12.71
N GLU A 370 -3.23 17.32 13.29
CA GLU A 370 -1.77 17.33 13.42
C GLU A 370 -1.07 17.22 12.06
N LYS A 371 -1.53 16.32 11.18
CA LYS A 371 -0.95 16.13 9.84
C LYS A 371 -1.13 17.38 8.99
N LEU A 372 -2.31 17.99 9.08
CA LEU A 372 -2.63 19.25 8.42
C LEU A 372 -1.72 20.38 8.90
N GLN A 373 -1.52 20.51 10.22
CA GLN A 373 -0.59 21.47 10.80
C GLN A 373 0.84 21.25 10.29
N GLN A 374 1.28 19.99 10.14
CA GLN A 374 2.60 19.69 9.59
C GLN A 374 2.74 20.17 8.14
N TYR A 375 1.75 19.92 7.27
CA TYR A 375 1.77 20.40 5.88
C TYR A 375 1.79 21.94 5.78
N ARG A 376 1.11 22.66 6.68
CA ARG A 376 1.19 24.13 6.73
C ARG A 376 2.62 24.62 7.00
N GLN A 377 3.42 23.88 7.76
CA GLN A 377 4.82 24.22 8.05
C GLN A 377 5.81 23.86 6.94
N VAL A 378 5.37 23.16 5.89
CA VAL A 378 6.24 22.80 4.75
C VAL A 378 6.29 23.98 3.78
N HIS A 379 7.37 24.76 3.82
CA HIS A 379 7.58 25.93 2.93
C HIS A 379 8.11 25.55 1.53
N LEU A 380 7.47 24.57 0.88
CA LEU A 380 7.90 24.05 -0.43
C LEU A 380 7.80 25.08 -1.56
N LEU A 381 6.62 25.69 -1.78
CA LEU A 381 6.38 26.60 -2.90
C LEU A 381 7.32 27.83 -2.91
N PRO A 382 7.55 28.53 -1.78
CA PRO A 382 8.55 29.60 -1.73
C PRO A 382 9.96 29.09 -2.06
N GLY A 383 10.35 27.94 -1.49
CA GLY A 383 11.67 27.35 -1.76
C GLY A 383 11.88 26.97 -3.23
N LEU A 384 10.85 26.48 -3.92
CA LEU A 384 10.90 26.19 -5.35
C LEU A 384 11.14 27.47 -6.17
N ARG A 385 10.41 28.55 -5.85
CA ARG A 385 10.56 29.84 -6.52
C ARG A 385 11.96 30.41 -6.32
N GLU A 386 12.42 30.47 -5.07
CA GLU A 386 13.72 31.06 -4.70
C GLU A 386 14.91 30.32 -5.32
N GLN A 387 14.79 29.01 -5.51
CA GLN A 387 15.86 28.19 -6.09
C GLN A 387 15.79 28.07 -7.62
N GLY A 388 14.86 28.77 -8.27
CA GLY A 388 14.74 28.84 -9.72
C GLY A 388 14.08 27.61 -10.36
N TRP A 389 13.27 26.86 -9.61
CA TRP A 389 12.59 25.67 -10.15
C TRP A 389 11.50 25.99 -11.16
N CYS A 390 10.97 27.21 -11.19
CA CYS A 390 10.08 27.65 -12.26
C CYS A 390 10.80 27.55 -13.61
N GLU A 391 11.97 28.17 -13.73
CA GLU A 391 12.80 28.16 -14.95
C GLU A 391 13.26 26.75 -15.31
N ILE A 392 13.79 26.00 -14.33
CA ILE A 392 14.31 24.64 -14.56
C ILE A 392 13.21 23.73 -15.10
N THR A 393 12.03 23.73 -14.47
CA THR A 393 10.89 22.90 -14.90
C THR A 393 10.46 23.27 -16.33
N ALA A 394 10.39 24.56 -16.66
CA ALA A 394 10.04 25.02 -18.00
C ALA A 394 11.05 24.53 -19.07
N HIS A 395 12.34 24.58 -18.76
CA HIS A 395 13.40 24.11 -19.67
C HIS A 395 13.33 22.60 -19.95
N LEU A 396 12.82 21.80 -19.01
CA LEU A 396 12.69 20.35 -19.18
C LEU A 396 11.62 19.94 -20.20
N LEU A 397 10.78 20.87 -20.70
CA LEU A 397 9.92 20.61 -21.86
C LEU A 397 10.72 20.29 -23.13
N ALA A 398 12.01 20.63 -23.17
CA ALA A 398 12.89 20.31 -24.29
C ALA A 398 13.23 18.80 -24.39
N LEU A 399 12.89 17.99 -23.38
CA LEU A 399 13.09 16.53 -23.43
C LEU A 399 12.32 15.91 -24.62
N PRO A 400 12.88 14.89 -25.30
CA PRO A 400 12.27 14.32 -26.49
C PRO A 400 11.10 13.37 -26.19
N GLU A 401 11.06 12.72 -25.03
CA GLU A 401 10.05 11.71 -24.71
C GLU A 401 8.68 12.32 -24.36
N HIS A 402 7.61 11.78 -24.93
CA HIS A 402 6.25 12.26 -24.65
C HIS A 402 5.85 12.11 -23.17
N ASP A 403 6.19 10.98 -22.53
CA ASP A 403 5.94 10.76 -21.08
C ASP A 403 6.69 11.79 -20.22
N ALA A 404 7.94 12.10 -20.56
CA ALA A 404 8.70 13.14 -19.87
C ALA A 404 8.02 14.51 -19.99
N ARG A 405 7.59 14.88 -21.21
CA ARG A 405 6.86 16.13 -21.46
C ARG A 405 5.53 16.17 -20.70
N GLU A 406 4.80 15.06 -20.61
CA GLU A 406 3.58 14.95 -19.81
C GLU A 406 3.85 15.33 -18.34
N LYS A 407 4.86 14.69 -17.72
CA LYS A 407 5.20 14.96 -16.31
C LYS A 407 5.64 16.40 -16.10
N VAL A 408 6.38 16.97 -17.05
CA VAL A 408 6.77 18.39 -17.00
C VAL A 408 5.54 19.30 -17.14
N LEU A 409 4.63 19.05 -18.08
CA LEU A 409 3.40 19.83 -18.27
C LEU A 409 2.49 19.79 -17.02
N GLN A 410 2.32 18.61 -16.42
CA GLN A 410 1.61 18.43 -15.16
C GLN A 410 2.23 19.29 -14.04
N THR A 411 3.57 19.27 -13.95
CA THR A 411 4.31 20.06 -12.96
C THR A 411 4.19 21.57 -13.20
N LEU A 412 4.26 22.02 -14.46
CA LEU A 412 4.03 23.42 -14.83
C LEU A 412 2.63 23.88 -14.44
N GLY A 413 1.61 23.02 -14.64
CA GLY A 413 0.24 23.26 -14.20
C GLY A 413 0.15 23.40 -12.68
N ALA A 414 0.70 22.45 -11.93
CA ALA A 414 0.70 22.48 -10.46
C ALA A 414 1.43 23.70 -9.89
N LEU A 415 2.49 24.17 -10.56
CA LEU A 415 3.26 25.35 -10.18
C LEU A 415 2.71 26.67 -10.71
N LEU A 416 1.65 26.65 -11.52
CA LEU A 416 1.14 27.84 -12.21
C LEU A 416 0.83 28.98 -11.24
N ALA A 417 0.17 28.71 -10.11
CA ALA A 417 -0.13 29.73 -9.10
C ALA A 417 1.12 30.40 -8.50
N THR A 418 2.24 29.66 -8.42
CA THR A 418 3.50 30.14 -7.82
C THR A 418 4.42 30.79 -8.86
N CYS A 419 4.42 30.29 -10.09
CA CYS A 419 5.37 30.63 -11.14
C CYS A 419 4.78 31.48 -12.27
N ARG A 420 3.51 31.89 -12.18
CA ARG A 420 2.77 32.60 -13.25
C ARG A 420 3.53 33.77 -13.86
N ASP A 421 4.04 34.67 -13.01
CA ASP A 421 4.73 35.87 -13.47
C ASP A 421 6.01 35.54 -14.23
N HIS A 422 6.73 34.53 -13.76
CA HIS A 422 7.95 34.05 -14.40
C HIS A 422 7.63 33.39 -15.76
N TYR A 423 6.62 32.51 -15.82
CA TYR A 423 6.20 31.86 -17.05
C TYR A 423 5.70 32.84 -18.12
N ARG A 424 4.97 33.90 -17.72
CA ARG A 424 4.53 34.96 -18.64
C ARG A 424 5.69 35.76 -19.23
N GLN A 425 6.76 35.94 -18.46
CA GLN A 425 7.93 36.72 -18.87
C GLN A 425 8.95 35.88 -19.64
N ASP A 426 8.77 34.56 -19.72
CA ASP A 426 9.69 33.65 -20.40
C ASP A 426 9.32 33.48 -21.89
N PRO A 427 10.06 34.12 -22.82
CA PRO A 427 9.82 33.99 -24.25
C PRO A 427 10.24 32.63 -24.80
N GLN A 428 11.10 31.88 -24.10
CA GLN A 428 11.51 30.55 -24.52
C GLN A 428 10.41 29.54 -24.21
N LEU A 429 9.84 29.56 -23.01
CA LEU A 429 8.69 28.73 -22.66
C LEU A 429 7.52 28.97 -23.63
N SER A 430 7.20 30.22 -23.91
CA SER A 430 6.12 30.57 -24.85
C SER A 430 6.35 30.01 -26.26
N ARG A 431 7.60 30.07 -26.76
CA ARG A 431 7.98 29.49 -28.06
C ARG A 431 7.91 27.97 -28.05
N THR A 432 8.41 27.33 -26.99
CA THR A 432 8.37 25.87 -26.83
C THR A 432 6.93 25.36 -26.77
N LEU A 433 6.05 25.98 -25.98
CA LEU A 433 4.65 25.60 -25.89
C LEU A 433 3.92 25.76 -27.24
N ALA A 434 4.18 26.84 -27.99
CA ALA A 434 3.61 27.02 -29.33
C ALA A 434 4.10 25.96 -30.33
N SER A 435 5.40 25.60 -30.27
CA SER A 435 5.96 24.53 -31.09
C SER A 435 5.34 23.17 -30.76
N LEU A 436 5.23 22.85 -29.47
CA LEU A 436 4.63 21.60 -29.00
C LEU A 436 3.14 21.55 -29.32
N GLN A 437 2.42 22.66 -29.22
CA GLN A 437 1.00 22.74 -29.62
C GLN A 437 0.82 22.31 -31.08
N ALA A 438 1.64 22.84 -31.99
CA ALA A 438 1.58 22.47 -33.41
C ALA A 438 1.93 20.99 -33.64
N GLU A 439 2.95 20.48 -32.94
CA GLU A 439 3.37 19.06 -32.99
C GLU A 439 2.25 18.13 -32.52
N TYR A 440 1.71 18.34 -31.31
CA TYR A 440 0.66 17.50 -30.74
C TYR A 440 -0.68 17.66 -31.45
N GLN A 441 -0.96 18.81 -32.07
CA GLN A 441 -2.13 18.98 -32.93
C GLN A 441 -2.07 18.08 -34.18
N ALA A 442 -0.90 17.98 -34.82
CA ALA A 442 -0.71 17.07 -35.94
C ALA A 442 -0.84 15.60 -35.49
N LEU A 443 -0.22 15.24 -34.37
CA LEU A 443 -0.26 13.88 -33.82
C LEU A 443 -1.67 13.46 -33.37
N ALA A 444 -2.39 14.31 -32.64
CA ALA A 444 -3.76 14.03 -32.20
C ALA A 444 -4.76 13.94 -33.37
N THR A 445 -4.46 14.58 -34.50
CA THR A 445 -5.25 14.45 -35.73
C THR A 445 -5.03 13.06 -36.36
N LEU A 446 -3.81 12.53 -36.31
CA LEU A 446 -3.51 11.17 -36.78
C LEU A 446 -4.18 10.12 -35.89
N GLU A 447 -4.10 10.25 -34.56
CA GLU A 447 -4.82 9.35 -33.62
C GLU A 447 -6.33 9.30 -33.92
N LEU A 448 -6.93 10.45 -34.23
CA LEU A 448 -8.35 10.51 -34.59
C LEU A 448 -8.67 9.79 -35.90
N GLN A 449 -7.78 9.88 -36.89
CA GLN A 449 -7.93 9.19 -38.17
C GLN A 449 -7.81 7.66 -38.02
N GLU A 450 -7.03 7.21 -37.03
CA GLU A 450 -6.89 5.79 -36.66
C GLU A 450 -8.05 5.27 -35.81
N GLY A 451 -8.99 6.14 -35.41
CA GLY A 451 -10.21 5.79 -34.69
C GLY A 451 -10.12 5.92 -33.17
N GLU A 452 -9.05 6.52 -32.65
CA GLU A 452 -8.86 6.75 -31.22
C GLU A 452 -9.40 8.13 -30.79
N ASP A 453 -10.68 8.18 -30.42
CA ASP A 453 -11.34 9.44 -30.02
C ASP A 453 -10.92 9.96 -28.63
N LYS A 454 -10.25 9.13 -27.83
CA LYS A 454 -9.63 9.51 -26.54
C LYS A 454 -8.15 9.13 -26.54
N GLY A 455 -7.45 9.55 -27.58
CA GLY A 455 -6.02 9.34 -27.72
C GLY A 455 -5.20 10.09 -26.67
N TYR A 456 -4.08 9.49 -26.26
CA TYR A 456 -3.15 10.04 -25.30
C TYR A 456 -2.57 11.40 -25.74
N LEU A 457 -2.28 11.56 -27.03
CA LEU A 457 -1.68 12.80 -27.56
C LEU A 457 -2.69 13.96 -27.58
N ARG A 458 -3.99 13.66 -27.64
CA ARG A 458 -5.06 14.65 -27.46
C ARG A 458 -5.12 15.23 -26.05
N GLU A 459 -4.91 14.40 -25.02
CA GLU A 459 -4.87 14.87 -23.63
C GLU A 459 -3.66 15.79 -23.36
N LEU A 460 -2.52 15.46 -23.96
CA LEU A 460 -1.33 16.30 -23.95
C LEU A 460 -1.57 17.65 -24.63
N LEU A 461 -2.19 17.64 -25.82
CA LEU A 461 -2.58 18.87 -26.51
C LEU A 461 -3.49 19.74 -25.64
N GLY A 462 -4.50 19.13 -25.00
CA GLY A 462 -5.39 19.83 -24.08
C GLY A 462 -4.67 20.47 -22.89
N SER A 463 -3.66 19.78 -22.35
CA SER A 463 -2.81 20.32 -21.27
C SER A 463 -1.99 21.54 -21.73
N ILE A 464 -1.44 21.51 -22.94
CA ILE A 464 -0.70 22.63 -23.54
C ILE A 464 -1.64 23.82 -23.82
N ASP A 465 -2.81 23.56 -24.40
CA ASP A 465 -3.81 24.60 -24.68
C ASP A 465 -4.29 25.30 -23.41
N ASN A 466 -4.48 24.53 -22.34
CA ASN A 466 -4.87 25.07 -21.04
C ASN A 466 -3.78 25.97 -20.46
N LEU A 467 -2.52 25.52 -20.47
CA LEU A 467 -1.38 26.32 -20.03
C LEU A 467 -1.22 27.61 -20.84
N LEU A 468 -1.30 27.52 -22.18
CA LEU A 468 -1.24 28.71 -23.05
C LEU A 468 -2.37 29.69 -22.77
N ARG A 469 -3.57 29.21 -22.41
CA ARG A 469 -4.71 30.07 -22.06
C ARG A 469 -4.47 30.81 -20.75
N GLU A 470 -3.96 30.12 -19.73
CA GLU A 470 -3.68 30.71 -18.41
C GLU A 470 -2.52 31.72 -18.41
N LEU A 471 -1.60 31.58 -19.37
CA LEU A 471 -0.44 32.46 -19.53
C LEU A 471 -0.69 33.69 -20.42
N ARG A 472 -1.80 33.75 -21.17
CA ARG A 472 -2.28 35.00 -21.78
C ARG A 472 -2.73 35.99 -20.71
#